data_AF-A0A162PEU0-F1
#
_entry.id   AF-A0A162PEU0-F1
#
_cell.length_a   1.000
_cell.length_b   1.000
_cell.length_c   1.000
_cell.angle_alpha   90.00
_cell.angle_beta   90.00
_cell.angle_gamma   90.00
#
_symmetry.space_group_name_H-M   'P 1'
#
loop_
_entity.id
_entity.type
_entity.pdbx_description
1 polymer ?
#
loop_
_entity_poly.entity_id
_entity_poly.type
_entity_poly.pdbx_seq_one_letter_code
_entity_poly.pdbx_strand_id
1 'polypeptide(L)'
;MQREALEGANTNTAVLQTMGDAAKALKAAHQHMDVDKVHDMMDDIAEQQEVAREISEAISNPVAFGQDIDEDELERELEELEQEELDNELLNVPAAAALPSVPTAEPAAKVPSRAVPARPSRAKAEEDDDDMKELAAWAS
;
A
#
# COMPACT_ATOMS: atom_id res chain seq x y z
N MET A 1 3.65 36.05 -61.29
CA MET A 1 4.94 36.78 -61.37
C MET A 1 4.92 38.16 -60.71
N GLN A 2 4.58 39.29 -61.36
CA GLN A 2 4.77 40.63 -60.74
C GLN A 2 3.73 40.97 -59.65
N ARG A 3 2.46 40.57 -59.83
CA ARG A 3 1.42 40.68 -58.78
C ARG A 3 1.71 39.80 -57.57
N GLU A 4 2.17 38.59 -57.83
CA GLU A 4 2.52 37.58 -56.83
C GLU A 4 3.76 37.98 -56.02
N ALA A 5 4.75 38.61 -56.66
CA ALA A 5 5.89 39.22 -55.97
C ALA A 5 5.50 40.44 -55.12
N LEU A 6 4.54 41.24 -55.59
CA LEU A 6 3.98 42.37 -54.82
C LEU A 6 3.16 41.89 -53.62
N GLU A 7 2.35 40.85 -53.79
CA GLU A 7 1.55 40.24 -52.73
C GLU A 7 2.43 39.51 -51.71
N GLY A 8 3.47 38.81 -52.17
CA GLY A 8 4.52 38.22 -51.33
C GLY A 8 5.34 39.26 -50.56
N ALA A 9 5.67 40.40 -51.18
CA ALA A 9 6.37 41.49 -50.49
C ALA A 9 5.48 42.17 -49.43
N ASN A 10 4.18 42.32 -49.71
CA ASN A 10 3.24 42.95 -48.79
C ASN A 10 2.94 42.03 -47.59
N THR A 11 2.73 40.74 -47.83
CA THR A 11 2.59 39.73 -46.78
C THR A 11 3.86 39.60 -45.94
N ASN A 12 5.05 39.57 -46.55
CA ASN A 12 6.31 39.55 -45.82
C ASN A 12 6.51 40.82 -44.95
N THR A 13 6.10 41.99 -45.44
CA THR A 13 6.15 43.23 -44.65
C THR A 13 5.19 43.17 -43.46
N ALA A 14 3.97 42.66 -43.66
CA ALA A 14 3.01 42.46 -42.58
C ALA A 14 3.50 41.45 -41.54
N VAL A 15 4.16 40.37 -41.96
CA VAL A 15 4.80 39.40 -41.05
C VAL A 15 5.93 40.06 -40.24
N LEU A 16 6.79 40.85 -40.88
CA LEU A 16 7.87 41.54 -40.17
C LEU A 16 7.35 42.61 -39.20
N GLN A 17 6.30 43.33 -39.56
CA GLN A 17 5.64 44.28 -38.67
C GLN A 17 5.02 43.57 -37.46
N THR A 18 4.26 42.50 -37.68
CA THR A 18 3.65 41.72 -36.60
C THR A 18 4.70 41.09 -35.68
N MET A 19 5.81 40.58 -36.22
CA MET A 19 6.94 40.09 -35.41
C MET A 19 7.58 41.23 -34.60
N GLY A 20 7.73 42.42 -35.18
CA GLY A 20 8.25 43.60 -34.49
C GLY A 20 7.35 44.06 -33.34
N ASP A 21 6.03 44.02 -33.53
CA ASP A 21 5.08 44.41 -32.50
C ASP A 21 4.94 43.32 -31.42
N ALA A 22 5.00 42.04 -31.78
CA ALA A 22 5.10 40.94 -30.82
C ALA A 22 6.38 41.03 -29.98
N ALA A 23 7.52 41.37 -30.59
CA ALA A 23 8.78 41.58 -29.87
C ALA A 23 8.71 42.78 -28.91
N LYS A 24 8.06 43.88 -29.30
CA LYS A 24 7.82 45.02 -28.39
C LYS A 24 6.89 44.63 -27.24
N ALA A 25 5.83 43.86 -27.51
CA ALA A 25 4.91 43.40 -26.48
C ALA A 25 5.60 42.45 -25.49
N LEU A 26 6.41 41.51 -25.99
CA LEU A 26 7.23 40.62 -25.17
C LEU A 26 8.26 41.40 -24.35
N LYS A 27 8.95 42.35 -24.98
CA LYS A 27 9.90 43.24 -24.30
C LYS A 27 9.22 44.05 -23.22
N ALA A 28 8.04 44.63 -23.51
CA ALA A 28 7.25 45.37 -22.54
C ALA A 28 6.87 44.44 -21.38
N ALA A 29 6.26 43.28 -21.63
CA ALA A 29 5.90 42.31 -20.60
C ALA A 29 7.09 41.95 -19.68
N HIS A 30 8.26 41.72 -20.27
CA HIS A 30 9.51 41.46 -19.54
C HIS A 30 10.15 42.69 -18.89
N GLN A 31 9.82 43.91 -19.32
CA GLN A 31 10.46 45.15 -18.84
C GLN A 31 10.14 45.43 -17.37
N HIS A 32 9.02 44.93 -16.89
CA HIS A 32 8.61 45.01 -15.49
C HIS A 32 8.92 43.73 -14.71
N MET A 33 9.53 42.72 -15.33
CA MET A 33 9.93 41.45 -14.73
C MET A 33 11.44 41.52 -14.48
N ASP A 34 11.83 42.41 -13.56
CA ASP A 34 13.21 42.51 -13.09
C ASP A 34 13.63 41.17 -12.45
N VAL A 35 14.92 40.82 -12.53
CA VAL A 35 15.46 39.56 -11.97
C VAL A 35 15.09 39.42 -10.49
N ASP A 36 15.02 40.53 -9.76
CA ASP A 36 14.61 40.56 -8.36
C ASP A 36 13.16 40.05 -8.18
N LYS A 37 12.23 40.43 -9.07
CA LYS A 37 10.84 39.94 -9.02
C LYS A 37 10.70 38.47 -9.39
N VAL A 38 11.63 37.94 -10.18
CA VAL A 38 11.67 36.49 -10.46
C VAL A 38 12.08 35.74 -9.19
N HIS A 39 13.01 36.30 -8.40
CA HIS A 39 13.37 35.71 -7.11
C HIS A 39 12.19 35.75 -6.14
N ASP A 40 11.51 36.90 -6.01
CA ASP A 40 10.30 37.03 -5.20
C ASP A 40 9.22 36.01 -5.63
N MET A 41 9.00 35.86 -6.95
CA MET A 41 8.04 34.90 -7.48
C MET A 41 8.44 33.43 -7.22
N MET A 42 9.73 33.10 -7.28
CA MET A 42 10.20 31.76 -6.95
C MET A 42 10.04 31.46 -5.46
N ASP A 43 10.23 32.46 -4.60
CA ASP A 43 10.01 32.34 -3.16
C ASP A 43 8.52 32.16 -2.85
N ASP A 44 7.63 32.95 -3.48
CA ASP A 44 6.17 32.80 -3.39
C ASP A 44 5.70 31.41 -3.87
N ILE A 45 6.31 30.87 -4.93
CA ILE A 45 6.00 29.52 -5.44
C ILE A 45 6.46 28.45 -4.45
N ALA A 46 7.63 28.62 -3.83
CA ALA A 46 8.14 27.68 -2.85
C ALA A 46 7.23 27.65 -1.60
N GLU A 47 6.82 28.82 -1.11
CA GLU A 47 5.88 28.96 0.01
C GLU A 47 4.52 28.32 -0.33
N GLN A 48 3.98 28.58 -1.53
CA GLN A 48 2.72 27.95 -1.94
C GLN A 48 2.82 26.43 -2.10
N GLN A 49 3.96 25.90 -2.55
CA GLN A 49 4.17 24.45 -2.58
C GLN A 49 4.23 23.85 -1.18
N GLU A 50 4.76 24.58 -0.21
CA GLU A 50 4.77 24.16 1.20
C GLU A 50 3.35 24.12 1.77
N VAL A 51 2.58 25.20 1.59
CA VAL A 51 1.15 25.25 1.99
C VAL A 51 0.35 24.12 1.32
N ALA A 52 0.59 23.86 0.03
CA ALA A 52 -0.09 22.78 -0.68
C ALA A 52 0.25 21.40 -0.11
N ARG A 53 1.52 21.17 0.29
CA ARG A 53 1.92 19.94 0.98
C ARG A 53 1.26 19.82 2.35
N GLU A 54 1.26 20.89 3.14
CA GLU A 54 0.60 20.91 4.45
C GLU A 54 -0.90 20.60 4.35
N ILE A 55 -1.60 21.20 3.37
CA ILE A 55 -3.02 20.89 3.11
C ILE A 55 -3.18 19.43 2.70
N SER A 56 -2.34 18.94 1.78
CA SER A 56 -2.39 17.55 1.33
C SER A 56 -2.19 16.58 2.48
N GLU A 57 -1.21 16.86 3.34
CA GLU A 57 -0.90 16.05 4.52
C GLU A 57 -2.07 16.09 5.52
N ALA A 58 -2.60 17.27 5.82
CA ALA A 58 -3.76 17.46 6.69
C ALA A 58 -5.03 16.74 6.21
N ILE A 59 -5.26 16.68 4.88
CA ILE A 59 -6.39 15.95 4.31
C ILE A 59 -6.12 14.44 4.29
N SER A 60 -4.90 14.04 3.92
CA SER A 60 -4.53 12.62 3.78
C SER A 60 -4.37 11.90 5.11
N ASN A 61 -4.03 12.65 6.17
CA ASN A 61 -3.87 12.13 7.51
C ASN A 61 -4.81 12.85 8.48
N PRO A 62 -6.13 12.59 8.43
CA PRO A 62 -7.08 13.15 9.39
C PRO A 62 -6.76 12.75 10.84
N VAL A 63 -5.97 11.70 11.05
CA VAL A 63 -5.49 11.25 12.36
C VAL A 63 -4.57 12.28 13.02
N ALA A 64 -3.87 13.11 12.25
CA ALA A 64 -3.01 14.19 12.79
C ALA A 64 -3.82 15.27 13.53
N PHE A 65 -5.12 15.40 13.26
CA PHE A 65 -6.03 16.34 13.94
C PHE A 65 -6.78 15.67 15.10
N GLY A 66 -6.04 15.18 16.10
CA GLY A 66 -6.56 14.97 17.46
C GLY A 66 -7.73 14.00 17.61
N GLN A 67 -7.92 13.08 16.66
CA GLN A 67 -8.72 11.89 16.90
C GLN A 67 -7.76 10.85 17.48
N ASP A 68 -7.77 10.73 18.81
CA ASP A 68 -7.16 9.59 19.50
C ASP A 68 -7.95 8.33 19.06
N ILE A 69 -7.50 7.69 17.98
CA ILE A 69 -7.99 6.38 17.59
C ILE A 69 -7.47 5.41 18.65
N ASP A 70 -8.39 4.70 19.29
CA ASP A 70 -8.04 3.67 20.25
C ASP A 70 -7.46 2.47 19.49
N GLU A 71 -6.13 2.34 19.52
CA GLU A 71 -5.40 1.28 18.81
C GLU A 71 -5.90 -0.11 19.23
N ASP A 72 -6.31 -0.29 20.49
CA ASP A 72 -6.80 -1.57 21.02
C ASP A 72 -8.17 -1.97 20.40
N GLU A 73 -9.08 -1.01 20.19
CA GLU A 73 -10.37 -1.29 19.55
C GLU A 73 -10.21 -1.53 18.06
N LEU A 74 -9.28 -0.81 17.39
CA LEU A 74 -8.97 -1.01 15.98
C LEU A 74 -8.34 -2.39 15.73
N GLU A 75 -7.38 -2.81 16.56
CA GLU A 75 -6.77 -4.14 16.47
C GLU A 75 -7.82 -5.24 16.63
N ARG A 76 -8.77 -5.07 17.56
CA ARG A 76 -9.85 -6.04 17.74
C ARG A 76 -10.78 -6.14 16.53
N GLU A 77 -11.14 -5.02 15.92
CA GLU A 77 -11.96 -5.01 14.70
C GLU A 77 -11.22 -5.67 13.53
N LEU A 78 -9.90 -5.47 13.44
CA LEU A 78 -9.06 -6.04 12.39
C LEU A 78 -8.91 -7.57 12.53
N GLU A 79 -8.73 -8.07 13.76
CA GLU A 79 -8.74 -9.52 14.05
C GLU A 79 -10.09 -10.17 13.68
N GLU A 80 -11.21 -9.50 13.95
CA GLU A 80 -12.55 -10.00 13.59
C GLU A 80 -12.73 -10.09 12.06
N LEU A 81 -12.28 -9.07 11.32
CA LEU A 81 -12.28 -9.05 9.85
C LEU A 81 -11.41 -10.15 9.23
N GLU A 82 -10.21 -10.40 9.76
CA GLU A 82 -9.32 -11.47 9.28
C GLU A 82 -9.92 -12.85 9.52
N GLN A 83 -10.57 -13.06 10.67
CA GLN A 83 -11.25 -14.31 10.99
C GLN A 83 -12.45 -14.55 10.05
N GLU A 84 -13.23 -13.51 9.73
CA GLU A 84 -14.33 -13.60 8.76
C GLU A 84 -13.84 -13.92 7.34
N GLU A 85 -12.70 -13.35 6.92
CA GLU A 85 -12.10 -13.65 5.61
C GLU A 85 -11.59 -15.10 5.55
N LEU A 86 -10.92 -15.58 6.62
CA LEU A 86 -10.45 -16.96 6.73
C LEU A 86 -11.61 -17.97 6.68
N ASP A 87 -12.69 -17.69 7.42
CA ASP A 87 -13.89 -18.54 7.40
C ASP A 87 -14.52 -18.58 6.01
N ASN A 88 -14.57 -17.44 5.30
CA ASN A 88 -15.03 -17.39 3.91
C ASN A 88 -14.11 -18.18 2.97
N GLU A 89 -12.79 -18.09 3.13
CA GLU A 89 -11.84 -18.84 2.31
C GLU A 89 -12.01 -20.35 2.57
N LEU A 90 -12.14 -20.77 3.83
CA LEU A 90 -12.38 -22.15 4.25
C LEU A 90 -13.70 -22.71 3.71
N LEU A 91 -14.78 -21.90 3.70
CA LEU A 91 -16.07 -22.26 3.11
C LEU A 91 -16.02 -22.38 1.58
N ASN A 92 -15.13 -21.61 0.93
CA ASN A 92 -14.92 -21.64 -0.51
C ASN A 92 -13.94 -22.74 -0.97
N VAL A 93 -13.30 -23.48 -0.05
CA VAL A 93 -12.57 -24.69 -0.40
C VAL A 93 -13.58 -25.75 -0.86
N PRO A 94 -13.44 -26.35 -2.06
CA PRO A 94 -14.36 -27.38 -2.51
C PRO A 94 -14.42 -28.50 -1.47
N ALA A 95 -15.62 -28.71 -0.91
CA ALA A 95 -15.88 -29.74 0.08
C ALA A 95 -15.17 -31.04 -0.34
N ALA A 96 -14.27 -31.50 0.53
CA ALA A 96 -13.34 -32.61 0.31
C ALA A 96 -13.87 -33.59 -0.72
N ALA A 97 -13.23 -33.63 -1.89
CA ALA A 97 -13.51 -34.57 -2.96
C ALA A 97 -13.73 -35.95 -2.33
N ALA A 98 -14.95 -36.49 -2.49
CA ALA A 98 -15.48 -37.71 -1.89
C ALA A 98 -14.42 -38.57 -1.18
N LEU A 99 -14.29 -38.37 0.14
CA LEU A 99 -13.39 -39.19 0.95
C LEU A 99 -13.78 -40.66 0.77
N PRO A 100 -12.82 -41.57 0.55
CA PRO A 100 -13.13 -42.98 0.36
C PRO A 100 -13.83 -43.53 1.61
N SER A 101 -14.87 -44.33 1.40
CA SER A 101 -15.65 -44.94 2.49
C SER A 101 -14.74 -45.70 3.46
N VAL A 102 -14.88 -45.41 4.76
CA VAL A 102 -14.23 -46.19 5.80
C VAL A 102 -14.65 -47.67 5.68
N PRO A 103 -13.71 -48.63 5.74
CA PRO A 103 -14.04 -50.03 5.62
C PRO A 103 -14.91 -50.48 6.79
N THR A 104 -16.12 -50.96 6.49
CA THR A 104 -17.14 -51.41 7.47
C THR A 104 -17.01 -52.89 7.84
N ALA A 105 -15.98 -53.58 7.36
CA ALA A 105 -15.79 -55.00 7.63
C ALA A 105 -15.25 -55.19 9.06
N GLU A 106 -16.04 -55.81 9.94
CA GLU A 106 -15.56 -56.28 11.23
C GLU A 106 -14.41 -57.28 11.03
N PRO A 107 -13.28 -57.13 11.72
CA PRO A 107 -12.21 -58.12 11.66
C PRO A 107 -12.74 -59.44 12.22
N ALA A 108 -12.70 -60.49 11.41
CA ALA A 108 -13.14 -61.82 11.79
C ALA A 108 -12.41 -62.28 13.05
N ALA A 109 -13.13 -62.32 14.17
CA ALA A 109 -12.65 -62.88 15.42
C ALA A 109 -12.36 -64.37 15.23
N LYS A 110 -11.07 -64.75 15.30
CA LYS A 110 -10.58 -65.97 15.96
C LYS A 110 -9.07 -66.10 15.81
N VAL A 111 -8.34 -65.75 16.86
CA VAL A 111 -7.12 -66.46 17.28
C VAL A 111 -6.95 -66.30 18.79
N PRO A 112 -6.62 -67.36 19.53
CA PRO A 112 -6.66 -67.39 20.99
C PRO A 112 -5.52 -66.57 21.60
N SER A 113 -5.81 -65.88 22.71
CA SER A 113 -4.86 -65.13 23.53
C SER A 113 -3.60 -65.93 23.82
N ARG A 114 -2.46 -65.50 23.24
CA ARG A 114 -1.13 -65.82 23.74
C ARG A 114 -0.61 -64.58 24.48
N ALA A 115 -0.55 -64.67 25.80
CA ALA A 115 0.10 -63.68 26.65
C ALA A 115 1.58 -63.49 26.25
N VAL A 116 2.03 -62.24 26.10
CA VAL A 116 3.43 -61.84 25.92
C VAL A 116 3.64 -60.48 26.63
N PRO A 117 4.75 -60.24 27.34
CA PRO A 117 4.80 -59.36 28.52
C PRO A 117 5.12 -57.89 28.23
N ALA A 118 4.71 -57.01 29.16
CA ALA A 118 4.95 -55.57 29.13
C ALA A 118 6.45 -55.21 29.28
N ARG A 119 6.91 -54.21 28.50
CA ARG A 119 8.18 -53.49 28.69
C ARG A 119 7.92 -52.05 29.13
N PRO A 120 8.79 -51.43 29.94
CA PRO A 120 8.46 -50.25 30.74
C PRO A 120 8.61 -48.94 29.95
N SER A 121 7.66 -48.02 30.16
CA SER A 121 7.69 -46.63 29.72
C SER A 121 8.51 -45.78 30.69
N ARG A 122 9.70 -45.33 30.29
CA ARG A 122 10.44 -44.29 31.01
C ARG A 122 11.28 -43.48 30.02
N ALA A 123 10.65 -42.51 29.37
CA ALA A 123 11.33 -41.51 28.54
C ALA A 123 10.43 -40.29 28.21
N LYS A 124 9.41 -40.00 29.03
CA LYS A 124 8.43 -38.92 28.71
C LYS A 124 8.21 -37.91 29.83
N ALA A 125 8.98 -38.00 30.91
CA ALA A 125 8.86 -37.10 32.06
C ALA A 125 10.08 -36.19 32.25
N GLU A 126 11.16 -36.43 31.50
CA GLU A 126 12.38 -35.61 31.55
C GLU A 126 12.34 -34.49 30.48
N GLU A 127 11.64 -34.72 29.37
CA GLU A 127 11.50 -33.75 28.27
C GLU A 127 10.58 -32.59 28.67
N ASP A 128 9.42 -32.90 29.28
CA ASP A 128 8.45 -31.87 29.73
C ASP A 128 9.01 -30.90 30.80
N ASP A 129 10.02 -31.29 31.58
CA ASP A 129 10.61 -30.45 32.65
C ASP A 129 11.74 -29.52 32.15
N ASP A 130 12.31 -29.83 30.99
CA ASP A 130 13.32 -28.98 30.33
C ASP A 130 12.64 -27.89 29.51
N ASP A 131 11.58 -28.25 28.78
CA ASP A 131 10.74 -27.33 28.02
C ASP A 131 10.11 -26.25 28.93
N MET A 132 9.69 -26.64 30.14
CA MET A 132 9.10 -25.72 31.10
C MET A 132 10.11 -24.73 31.69
N LYS A 133 11.40 -25.12 31.81
CA LYS A 133 12.46 -24.22 32.27
C LYS A 133 12.87 -23.21 31.21
N GLU A 134 12.91 -23.63 29.94
CA GLU A 134 13.24 -22.73 28.82
C GLU A 134 12.23 -21.59 28.70
N LEU A 135 10.93 -21.90 28.81
CA LEU A 135 9.87 -20.90 28.81
C LEU A 135 9.97 -19.91 29.98
N ALA A 136 10.35 -20.38 31.17
CA ALA A 136 10.50 -19.52 32.35
C ALA A 136 11.69 -18.56 32.25
N ALA A 137 12.76 -18.95 31.55
CA ALA A 137 13.93 -18.11 31.32
C ALA A 137 13.71 -17.04 30.23
N TRP A 138 12.81 -17.30 29.28
CA TRP A 138 12.43 -16.32 28.25
C TRP A 138 11.56 -15.18 28.81
N ALA A 139 10.79 -15.45 29.86
CA ALA A 139 9.88 -14.49 30.48
C ALA A 139 10.56 -13.53 31.49
N SER A 140 11.86 -13.69 31.78
CA SER A 140 12.63 -12.84 32.71
C SER A 140 13.60 -11.92 32.00
#